data_AF-A0A1W5N1N2-F1
#
_entry.id   AF-A0A1W5N1N2-F1
#
_cell.length_a   1.000
_cell.length_b   1.000
_cell.length_c   1.000
_cell.angle_alpha   90.00
_cell.angle_beta   90.00
_cell.angle_gamma   90.00
#
_symmetry.space_group_name_H-M   'P 1'
#
loop_
_entity.id
_entity.type
_entity.pdbx_description
1 polymer ?
#
loop_
_entity_poly.entity_id
_entity_poly.type
_entity_poly.pdbx_seq_one_letter_code
_entity_poly.pdbx_strand_id
1 'polypeptide(L)'
;EFGPERRVIAFQNLGIQCVRRREVRDAILQRVSRGINPFNVPREQLLQTEEYDLNVVRLCFQIYLQDETGMYSTMLPPIVSNPIYDNRAPNTAELRICRVNKNSGSVKGGDEIFLLCDKVQKDDIEVRFFTQTWEAKGSFSQADVHRQVAIVFKTPAYCDTSI
;
A
#
# COMPACT_ATOMS: atom_id res chain seq x y z
N GLU A 1 -23.39 -17.73 5.96
CA GLU A 1 -24.56 -17.44 5.10
C GLU A 1 -25.18 -16.12 5.54
N PHE A 2 -25.71 -15.35 4.59
CA PHE A 2 -26.31 -14.03 4.86
C PHE A 2 -27.79 -14.11 4.55
N GLY A 3 -28.63 -13.63 5.48
CA GLY A 3 -30.08 -13.60 5.26
C GLY A 3 -30.50 -12.60 4.18
N PRO A 4 -31.66 -12.81 3.54
CA PRO A 4 -32.12 -12.03 2.39
C PRO A 4 -32.40 -10.55 2.70
N GLU A 5 -32.60 -10.22 3.98
CA GLU A 5 -32.95 -8.88 4.46
C GLU A 5 -31.76 -7.89 4.44
N ARG A 6 -30.51 -8.38 4.40
CA ARG A 6 -29.32 -7.52 4.55
C ARG A 6 -28.72 -7.15 3.19
N ARG A 7 -28.96 -5.90 2.78
CA ARG A 7 -28.33 -5.30 1.58
C ARG A 7 -26.86 -4.94 1.78
N VAL A 8 -26.45 -4.70 3.03
CA VAL A 8 -25.06 -4.37 3.38
C VAL A 8 -24.53 -5.45 4.30
N ILE A 9 -23.41 -6.04 3.90
CA ILE A 9 -22.70 -7.06 4.66
C ILE A 9 -21.38 -6.45 5.11
N ALA A 10 -21.18 -6.39 6.42
CA ALA A 10 -19.94 -5.91 7.02
C ALA A 10 -19.13 -7.09 7.56
N PHE A 11 -17.87 -7.17 7.14
CA PHE A 11 -16.91 -8.13 7.66
C PHE A 11 -16.00 -7.42 8.66
N GLN A 12 -16.25 -7.64 9.95
CA GLN A 12 -15.40 -7.14 11.03
C GLN A 12 -14.37 -8.22 11.41
N ASN A 13 -13.26 -7.81 12.02
CA ASN A 13 -12.23 -8.72 12.54
C ASN A 13 -11.53 -9.60 11.48
N LEU A 14 -11.31 -9.06 10.29
CA LEU A 14 -10.47 -9.71 9.28
C LEU A 14 -8.99 -9.38 9.54
N GLY A 15 -8.17 -10.42 9.69
CA GLY A 15 -6.72 -10.32 9.79
C GLY A 15 -6.02 -10.96 8.60
N ILE A 16 -4.88 -10.42 8.19
CA ILE A 16 -4.05 -10.96 7.11
C ILE A 16 -2.78 -11.53 7.72
N GLN A 17 -2.51 -12.81 7.47
CA GLN A 17 -1.29 -13.48 7.90
C GLN A 17 -0.34 -13.63 6.71
N CYS A 18 0.82 -12.99 6.78
CA CYS A 18 1.86 -13.13 5.77
C CYS A 18 2.62 -14.45 5.92
N VAL A 19 3.19 -14.91 4.81
CA VAL A 19 4.12 -16.05 4.75
C VAL A 19 5.51 -15.55 4.38
N ARG A 20 6.56 -16.28 4.78
CA ARG A 20 7.92 -15.91 4.38
C ARG A 20 8.11 -16.18 2.90
N ARG A 21 8.99 -15.42 2.23
CA ARG A 21 9.28 -15.57 0.79
C ARG A 21 9.59 -17.02 0.38
N ARG A 22 10.38 -17.73 1.20
CA ARG A 22 10.75 -19.15 0.99
C ARG A 22 9.56 -20.12 1.07
N GLU A 23 8.48 -19.75 1.75
CA GLU A 23 7.27 -20.56 1.96
C GLU A 23 6.18 -20.25 0.93
N VAL A 24 6.35 -19.22 0.09
CA VAL A 24 5.32 -18.77 -0.88
C VAL A 24 4.93 -19.89 -1.83
N ARG A 25 5.91 -20.61 -2.38
CA ARG A 25 5.67 -21.72 -3.31
C ARG A 25 4.79 -22.80 -2.69
N ASP A 26 5.13 -23.26 -1.49
CA ASP A 26 4.37 -24.29 -0.78
C ASP A 26 2.97 -23.80 -0.40
N ALA A 27 2.86 -22.53 0.03
CA ALA A 27 1.59 -21.92 0.37
C ALA A 27 0.66 -21.77 -0.85
N ILE A 28 1.20 -21.55 -2.06
CA ILE A 28 0.42 -21.55 -3.31
C ILE A 28 -0.03 -22.97 -3.66
N LEU A 29 0.87 -23.95 -3.58
CA LEU A 29 0.51 -25.35 -3.84
C LEU A 29 -0.61 -25.85 -2.91
N GLN A 30 -0.58 -25.44 -1.64
CA GLN A 30 -1.64 -25.73 -0.67
C GLN A 30 -2.98 -25.06 -1.03
N ARG A 31 -2.96 -23.86 -1.62
CA ARG A 31 -4.18 -23.18 -2.09
C ARG A 31 -4.76 -23.89 -3.32
N VAL A 32 -3.91 -24.28 -4.27
CA VAL A 32 -4.30 -25.02 -5.47
C VAL A 32 -4.92 -26.38 -5.10
N SER A 33 -4.33 -27.13 -4.17
CA SER A 33 -4.88 -28.43 -3.74
C SER A 33 -6.24 -28.31 -3.03
N ARG A 34 -6.54 -27.13 -2.47
CA ARG A 34 -7.84 -26.79 -1.86
C ARG A 34 -8.83 -26.18 -2.86
N GLY A 35 -8.47 -26.05 -4.14
CA GLY A 35 -9.33 -25.43 -5.16
C GLY A 35 -9.49 -23.91 -5.00
N ILE A 36 -8.59 -23.24 -4.27
CA ILE A 36 -8.63 -21.78 -4.07
C ILE A 36 -7.95 -21.10 -5.27
N ASN A 37 -8.73 -20.85 -6.32
CA ASN A 37 -8.29 -20.15 -7.53
C ASN A 37 -9.47 -19.40 -8.17
N PRO A 38 -9.89 -18.24 -7.62
CA PRO A 38 -11.14 -17.58 -8.01
C PRO A 38 -11.21 -17.17 -9.50
N PHE A 39 -10.05 -17.01 -10.15
CA PHE A 39 -9.93 -16.60 -11.55
C PHE A 39 -9.45 -17.71 -12.47
N ASN A 40 -9.37 -18.96 -12.00
CA ASN A 40 -8.91 -20.10 -12.78
C ASN A 40 -7.56 -19.87 -13.48
N VAL A 41 -6.64 -19.16 -12.80
CA VAL A 41 -5.30 -18.87 -13.34
C VAL A 41 -4.54 -20.19 -13.55
N PRO A 42 -3.87 -20.39 -14.70
CA PRO A 42 -3.08 -21.59 -14.95
C PRO A 42 -2.04 -21.86 -13.87
N ARG A 43 -1.80 -23.14 -13.57
CA ARG A 43 -0.90 -23.54 -12.48
C ARG A 43 0.52 -23.06 -12.72
N GLU A 44 0.98 -23.07 -13.97
CA GLU A 44 2.31 -22.65 -14.38
C GLU A 44 2.53 -21.17 -14.05
N GLN A 45 1.52 -20.34 -14.30
CA GLN A 45 1.53 -18.92 -13.98
C GLN A 45 1.48 -18.68 -12.46
N LEU A 46 0.67 -19.45 -11.73
CA LEU A 46 0.63 -19.37 -10.27
C LEU A 46 1.97 -19.69 -9.59
N LEU A 47 2.84 -20.46 -10.26
CA LEU A 47 4.15 -20.85 -9.74
C LEU A 47 5.27 -19.86 -10.09
N GLN A 48 4.98 -18.77 -10.79
CA GLN A 48 5.92 -17.65 -11.04
C GLN A 48 6.05 -16.76 -9.80
N THR A 49 6.45 -17.36 -8.67
CA THR A 49 6.41 -16.72 -7.35
C THR A 49 7.34 -15.52 -7.20
N GLU A 50 8.30 -15.36 -8.10
CA GLU A 50 9.27 -14.26 -8.09
C GLU A 50 8.63 -12.91 -8.40
N GLU A 51 7.53 -12.89 -9.15
CA GLU A 51 6.83 -11.66 -9.54
C GLU A 51 5.85 -11.16 -8.47
N TYR A 52 5.61 -11.95 -7.42
CA TYR A 52 4.60 -11.62 -6.42
C TYR A 52 5.09 -10.54 -5.47
N ASP A 53 4.33 -9.45 -5.36
CA ASP A 53 4.47 -8.49 -4.26
C ASP A 53 3.77 -9.05 -3.01
N LEU A 54 4.56 -9.30 -1.96
CA LEU A 54 4.04 -9.84 -0.69
C LEU A 54 3.57 -8.75 0.27
N ASN A 55 3.79 -7.48 -0.07
CA ASN A 55 3.44 -6.32 0.74
C ASN A 55 2.10 -5.70 0.31
N VAL A 56 1.47 -6.23 -0.74
CA VAL A 56 0.15 -5.80 -1.19
C VAL A 56 -0.74 -6.99 -1.53
N VAL A 57 -1.99 -6.94 -1.09
CA VAL A 57 -3.00 -7.96 -1.43
C VAL A 57 -4.33 -7.31 -1.78
N ARG A 58 -5.25 -8.08 -2.36
CA ARG A 58 -6.64 -7.69 -2.54
C ARG A 58 -7.54 -8.77 -1.95
N LEU A 59 -8.66 -8.37 -1.37
CA LEU A 59 -9.70 -9.31 -0.98
C LEU A 59 -10.51 -9.67 -2.23
N CYS A 60 -10.73 -10.96 -2.45
CA CYS A 60 -11.59 -11.47 -3.52
C CYS A 60 -12.89 -11.99 -2.89
N PHE A 61 -14.02 -11.40 -3.28
CA PHE A 61 -15.34 -11.80 -2.82
C PHE A 61 -15.99 -12.72 -3.86
N GLN A 62 -16.27 -13.96 -3.46
CA GLN A 62 -17.02 -14.93 -4.25
C GLN A 62 -18.37 -15.14 -3.57
N ILE A 63 -19.45 -14.83 -4.29
CA ILE A 63 -20.82 -14.96 -3.80
C ILE A 63 -21.48 -16.10 -4.57
N TYR A 64 -22.07 -17.02 -3.82
CA TYR A 64 -22.86 -18.12 -4.37
C TYR A 64 -24.32 -17.88 -4.01
N LEU A 65 -25.18 -17.89 -5.01
CA LEU A 65 -26.63 -17.81 -4.87
C LEU A 65 -27.21 -19.20 -4.72
N GLN A 66 -28.30 -19.27 -3.97
CA GLN A 66 -29.08 -20.48 -3.78
C GLN A 66 -29.86 -20.81 -5.06
N ASP A 67 -29.82 -22.07 -5.48
CA ASP A 67 -30.65 -22.60 -6.57
C ASP A 67 -32.04 -23.04 -6.08
N GLU A 68 -32.87 -23.53 -7.01
CA GLU A 68 -34.23 -24.02 -6.73
C GLU A 68 -34.26 -25.17 -5.72
N THR A 69 -33.16 -25.91 -5.56
CA THR A 69 -33.04 -27.04 -4.61
C THR A 69 -32.58 -26.60 -3.23
N GLY A 70 -32.30 -25.31 -3.06
CA GLY A 70 -31.78 -24.77 -1.81
C GLY A 70 -30.25 -24.84 -1.69
N MET A 71 -29.52 -25.22 -2.74
CA MET A 71 -28.06 -25.38 -2.72
C MET A 71 -27.36 -24.14 -3.28
N TYR A 72 -26.23 -23.73 -2.68
CA TYR A 72 -25.45 -22.58 -3.14
C TYR A 72 -24.56 -22.93 -4.35
N SER A 73 -25.16 -23.12 -5.52
CA SER A 73 -24.46 -23.59 -6.72
C SER A 73 -24.18 -22.47 -7.75
N THR A 74 -24.95 -21.38 -7.74
CA THR A 74 -24.83 -20.32 -8.75
C THR A 74 -23.81 -19.27 -8.32
N MET A 75 -22.60 -19.33 -8.87
CA MET A 75 -21.53 -18.38 -8.56
C MET A 75 -21.70 -17.06 -9.34
N LEU A 76 -21.70 -15.93 -8.63
CA LEU A 76 -21.58 -14.61 -9.25
C LEU A 76 -20.12 -14.32 -9.66
N PRO A 77 -19.89 -13.44 -10.64
CA PRO A 77 -18.55 -13.01 -11.01
C PRO A 77 -17.76 -12.52 -9.77
N PRO A 78 -16.52 -13.01 -9.54
CA PRO A 78 -15.72 -12.57 -8.41
C PRO A 78 -15.40 -11.07 -8.51
N ILE A 79 -15.49 -10.37 -7.39
CA ILE A 79 -15.13 -8.95 -7.30
C ILE A 79 -13.94 -8.77 -6.34
N VAL A 80 -13.04 -7.84 -6.66
CA VAL A 80 -11.84 -7.57 -5.86
C VAL A 80 -11.90 -6.20 -5.19
N SER A 81 -11.38 -6.11 -3.98
CA SER A 81 -11.23 -4.83 -3.28
C SER A 81 -10.14 -3.96 -3.90
N ASN A 82 -10.07 -2.71 -3.42
CA ASN A 82 -8.85 -1.91 -3.49
C ASN A 82 -7.66 -2.67 -2.86
N PRO A 83 -6.42 -2.38 -3.30
CA PRO A 83 -5.22 -2.97 -2.72
C PRO A 83 -5.11 -2.62 -1.23
N ILE A 84 -4.63 -3.58 -0.44
CA ILE A 84 -4.35 -3.46 0.98
C ILE A 84 -2.84 -3.63 1.14
N TYR A 85 -2.21 -2.62 1.72
CA TYR A 85 -0.77 -2.51 1.85
C TYR A 85 -0.29 -2.90 3.25
N ASP A 86 0.81 -3.64 3.34
CA ASP A 86 1.47 -3.94 4.61
C ASP A 86 2.16 -2.68 5.13
N ASN A 87 1.63 -2.13 6.21
CA ASN A 87 2.18 -0.93 6.84
C ASN A 87 3.52 -1.18 7.56
N ARG A 88 3.97 -2.44 7.67
CA ARG A 88 5.30 -2.78 8.21
C ARG A 88 6.39 -2.78 7.15
N ALA A 89 6.03 -2.96 5.88
CA ALA A 89 6.98 -2.98 4.79
C ALA A 89 7.32 -1.55 4.37
N PRO A 90 8.60 -1.12 4.39
CA PRO A 90 8.93 0.30 4.22
C PRO A 90 8.59 0.88 2.84
N ASN A 91 8.41 0.05 1.81
CA ASN A 91 8.01 0.49 0.47
C ASN A 91 6.50 0.71 0.32
N THR A 92 5.69 0.23 1.26
CA THR A 92 4.22 0.36 1.25
C THR A 92 3.67 0.95 2.54
N ALA A 93 4.57 1.37 3.45
CA ALA A 93 4.21 2.00 4.70
C ALA A 93 3.57 3.37 4.44
N GLU A 94 2.61 3.72 5.29
CA GLU A 94 1.99 5.03 5.29
C GLU A 94 3.06 6.10 5.60
N LEU A 95 3.13 7.12 4.76
CA LEU A 95 4.07 8.22 4.95
C LEU A 95 3.58 9.14 6.05
N ARG A 96 4.41 9.33 7.09
CA ARG A 96 4.08 10.19 8.22
C ARG A 96 5.26 11.09 8.59
N ILE A 97 5.01 12.40 8.58
CA ILE A 97 5.91 13.40 9.16
C ILE A 97 5.61 13.48 10.66
N CYS A 98 6.60 13.15 11.48
CA CYS A 98 6.49 13.15 12.93
C CYS A 98 6.78 14.53 13.52
N ARG A 99 7.90 15.16 13.09
CA ARG A 99 8.35 16.47 13.56
C ARG A 99 9.18 17.18 12.51
N VAL A 100 9.21 18.50 12.58
CA VAL A 100 10.11 19.38 11.82
C VAL A 100 10.76 20.38 12.77
N ASN A 101 12.02 20.73 12.54
CA ASN A 101 12.72 21.73 13.36
C ASN A 101 12.26 23.17 13.07
N LYS A 102 11.82 23.44 11.85
CA LYS A 102 11.33 24.74 11.38
C LYS A 102 10.10 24.52 10.50
N ASN A 103 9.11 25.41 10.64
CA ASN A 103 7.85 25.40 9.89
C ASN A 103 7.61 26.70 9.11
N SER A 104 8.62 27.57 9.04
CA SER A 104 8.64 28.81 8.27
C SER A 104 10.06 29.05 7.77
N GLY A 105 10.18 29.86 6.72
CA GLY A 105 11.45 30.13 6.04
C GLY A 105 11.33 31.27 5.03
N SER A 106 12.45 31.63 4.42
CA SER A 106 12.51 32.65 3.37
C SER A 106 11.80 32.17 2.11
N VAL A 107 11.07 33.08 1.46
CA VAL A 107 10.44 32.83 0.14
C VAL A 107 11.47 32.53 -0.95
N LYS A 108 12.73 32.91 -0.73
CA LYS A 108 13.86 32.58 -1.61
C LYS A 108 14.33 31.12 -1.49
N GLY A 109 13.81 30.36 -0.51
CA GLY A 109 14.25 29.00 -0.22
C GLY A 109 15.65 28.90 0.35
N GLY A 110 16.20 27.69 0.37
CA GLY A 110 17.56 27.39 0.83
C GLY A 110 17.70 27.13 2.33
N ASP A 111 16.63 27.30 3.11
CA ASP A 111 16.62 26.96 4.53
C ASP A 111 16.79 25.46 4.74
N GLU A 112 17.74 25.08 5.59
CA GLU A 112 17.95 23.70 5.98
C GLU A 112 16.92 23.26 7.03
N ILE A 113 16.22 22.17 6.73
CA ILE A 113 15.15 21.57 7.52
C ILE A 113 15.55 20.16 7.92
N PHE A 114 15.33 19.84 9.19
CA PHE A 114 15.45 18.50 9.75
C PHE A 114 14.04 17.97 9.97
N LEU A 115 13.67 16.96 9.19
CA LEU A 115 12.36 16.31 9.23
C LEU A 115 12.51 14.92 9.82
N LEU A 116 11.80 14.65 10.92
CA LEU A 116 11.68 13.32 11.50
C LEU A 116 10.41 12.66 10.95
N CYS A 117 10.51 11.41 10.49
CA CYS A 117 9.41 10.67 9.89
C CYS A 117 9.42 9.20 10.34
N ASP A 118 8.36 8.48 9.97
CA ASP A 118 8.40 7.02 9.99
C ASP A 118 9.38 6.48 8.93
N LYS A 119 9.59 5.16 8.91
CA LYS A 119 10.58 4.52 8.04
C LYS A 119 10.28 4.79 6.56
N VAL A 120 11.24 5.39 5.86
CA VAL A 120 11.20 5.66 4.41
C VAL A 120 12.32 4.93 3.66
N GLN A 121 12.16 4.77 2.35
CA GLN A 121 13.21 4.29 1.46
C GLN A 121 13.94 5.48 0.82
N LYS A 122 15.24 5.59 1.04
CA LYS A 122 16.04 6.73 0.53
C LYS A 122 16.07 6.83 -1.01
N ASP A 123 15.85 5.71 -1.69
CA ASP A 123 15.84 5.61 -3.15
C ASP A 123 14.46 5.96 -3.74
N ASP A 124 13.42 6.06 -2.90
CA ASP A 124 12.03 6.26 -3.29
C ASP A 124 11.30 7.15 -2.26
N ILE A 125 11.86 8.36 -2.04
CA ILE A 125 11.26 9.36 -1.16
C ILE A 125 11.57 10.77 -1.64
N GLU A 126 10.60 11.66 -1.52
CA GLU A 126 10.74 13.08 -1.86
C GLU A 126 9.97 13.93 -0.85
N VAL A 127 10.48 15.14 -0.57
CA VAL A 127 9.75 16.14 0.22
C VAL A 127 9.10 17.12 -0.76
N ARG A 128 7.77 17.12 -0.84
CA ARG A 128 7.03 17.97 -1.76
C ARG A 128 6.35 19.12 -1.01
N PHE A 129 6.72 20.34 -1.38
CA PHE A 129 6.02 21.56 -1.01
C PHE A 129 4.95 21.82 -2.06
N PHE A 130 3.73 22.16 -1.63
CA PHE A 130 2.68 22.45 -2.59
C PHE A 130 1.62 23.39 -2.02
N THR A 131 0.95 24.07 -2.94
CA THR A 131 -0.30 24.81 -2.76
C THR A 131 -1.28 24.32 -3.85
N GLN A 132 -2.40 25.02 -4.06
CA GLN A 132 -3.32 24.68 -5.14
C GLN A 132 -2.73 24.91 -6.54
N THR A 133 -1.80 25.86 -6.69
CA THR A 133 -1.31 26.33 -8.00
C THR A 133 0.20 26.17 -8.18
N TRP A 134 0.91 25.69 -7.17
CA TRP A 134 2.36 25.58 -7.19
C TRP A 134 2.82 24.33 -6.43
N GLU A 135 3.85 23.67 -6.95
CA GLU A 135 4.58 22.64 -6.24
C GLU A 135 6.08 22.70 -6.54
N ALA A 136 6.88 22.29 -5.57
CA ALA A 136 8.32 22.10 -5.73
C ALA A 136 8.85 21.06 -4.75
N LYS A 137 10.02 20.50 -5.07
CA LYS A 137 10.68 19.49 -4.24
C LYS A 137 11.74 20.14 -3.35
N GLY A 138 11.81 19.71 -2.09
CA GLY A 138 12.96 19.97 -1.23
C GLY A 138 14.21 19.31 -1.81
N SER A 139 15.34 20.01 -1.75
CA SER A 139 16.60 19.55 -2.31
C SER A 139 17.38 18.75 -1.25
N PHE A 140 17.63 17.48 -1.52
CA PHE A 140 18.49 16.60 -0.73
C PHE A 140 18.99 15.43 -1.58
N SER A 141 20.00 14.72 -1.07
CA SER A 141 20.55 13.50 -1.65
C SER A 141 20.20 12.28 -0.80
N GLN A 142 20.45 11.08 -1.32
CA GLN A 142 20.25 9.85 -0.54
C GLN A 142 21.07 9.80 0.75
N ALA A 143 22.22 10.49 0.80
CA ALA A 143 23.08 10.55 1.98
C ALA A 143 22.45 11.38 3.11
N ASP A 144 21.51 12.26 2.78
CA ASP A 144 20.81 13.12 3.74
C ASP A 144 19.60 12.44 4.39
N VAL A 145 19.28 11.21 3.97
CA VAL A 145 18.30 10.34 4.63
C VAL A 145 18.97 9.55 5.75
N HIS A 146 18.80 10.02 6.99
CA HIS A 146 19.46 9.45 8.15
C HIS A 146 18.71 8.22 8.69
N ARG A 147 19.31 7.03 8.50
CA ARG A 147 18.82 5.74 9.02
C ARG A 147 17.32 5.48 8.73
N GLN A 148 16.83 5.96 7.58
CA GLN A 148 15.44 5.84 7.14
C GLN A 148 14.39 6.56 8.00
N VAL A 149 14.78 7.31 9.03
CA VAL A 149 13.83 7.90 10.01
C VAL A 149 13.94 9.41 10.12
N ALA A 150 14.84 10.02 9.35
CA ALA A 150 14.93 11.46 9.22
C ALA A 150 15.46 11.85 7.84
N ILE A 151 15.08 13.04 7.39
CA ILE A 151 15.53 13.65 6.14
C ILE A 151 16.03 15.05 6.45
N VAL A 152 17.26 15.36 6.05
CA VAL A 152 17.77 16.73 6.01
C VAL A 152 17.63 17.24 4.58
N PHE A 153 16.97 18.36 4.39
CA PHE A 153 16.78 18.92 3.04
C PHE A 153 16.77 20.45 3.07
N LYS A 154 17.00 21.06 1.91
CA LYS A 154 16.85 22.51 1.72
C LYS A 154 15.51 22.85 1.09
N THR A 155 14.83 23.85 1.61
CA THR A 155 13.55 24.34 1.06
C THR A 155 13.73 24.83 -0.38
N PRO A 156 12.77 24.56 -1.29
CA PRO A 156 12.75 25.18 -2.60
C PRO A 156 12.37 26.67 -2.49
N ALA A 157 12.77 27.48 -3.47
CA ALA A 157 12.25 28.84 -3.61
C ALA A 157 10.75 28.80 -3.93
N TYR A 158 9.96 29.69 -3.35
CA TYR A 158 8.55 29.84 -3.68
C TYR A 158 8.38 30.43 -5.09
N CYS A 159 7.19 30.27 -5.71
CA CYS A 159 6.95 30.81 -7.05
C CYS A 159 7.08 32.32 -7.14
N ASP A 160 6.71 33.05 -6.08
CA ASP A 160 6.93 34.48 -5.94
C ASP A 160 7.91 34.73 -4.80
N THR A 161 9.10 35.22 -5.15
CA THR A 161 10.18 35.47 -4.18
C THR A 161 10.17 36.90 -3.64
N SER A 162 9.14 37.69 -3.97
CA SER A 162 8.98 39.10 -3.59
C SER A 162 7.83 39.39 -2.62
N ILE A 163 7.09 38.35 -2.22
CA ILE A 163 5.98 38.42 -1.24
C ILE A 163 6.46 38.75 0.18
#